data_AF-A0A089P5G0-F1
#
_entry.id   AF-A0A089P5G0-F1
#
_cell.length_a   1.000
_cell.length_b   1.000
_cell.length_c   1.000
_cell.angle_alpha   90.00
_cell.angle_beta   90.00
_cell.angle_gamma   90.00
#
_symmetry.space_group_name_H-M   'P 1'
#
loop_
_entity.id
_entity.type
_entity.pdbx_description
1 polymer ?
#
loop_
_entity_poly.entity_id
_entity_poly.type
_entity_poly.pdbx_seq_one_letter_code
_entity_poly.pdbx_strand_id
1 'polypeptide(L)'
;MKKLILLLLIFGFNTSANSEQYKRHKYTCPESQGECTEGERAAIKLVNDKYWKILSDKIKDNKFYKYPWYWVYKEKGECKYTVAAKEDMPTHTANMEWIDVDICEETTKLKYRDGRYR
;
A
#
# COMPACT_ATOMS: atom_id res chain seq x y z
N MET A 1 14.13 -6.86 44.02
CA MET A 1 14.69 -6.87 42.65
C MET A 1 13.80 -7.71 41.74
N LYS A 2 12.75 -7.14 41.14
CA LYS A 2 11.80 -7.88 40.29
C LYS A 2 10.88 -6.94 39.49
N LYS A 3 11.43 -5.96 38.77
CA LYS A 3 10.63 -5.04 37.91
C LYS A 3 11.35 -4.55 36.65
N LEU A 4 12.36 -5.26 36.15
CA LEU A 4 13.16 -4.80 35.00
C LEU A 4 13.20 -5.77 33.81
N ILE A 5 12.30 -6.76 33.75
CA ILE A 5 12.28 -7.78 32.69
C ILE A 5 11.13 -7.58 31.69
N LEU A 6 10.19 -6.66 31.94
CA LEU A 6 9.05 -6.46 31.04
C LEU A 6 9.27 -5.44 29.92
N LEU A 7 10.42 -4.77 29.85
CA LEU A 7 10.71 -3.75 28.83
C LEU A 7 11.38 -4.29 27.56
N LEU A 8 11.79 -5.57 27.55
CA LEU A 8 12.48 -6.18 26.41
C LEU A 8 11.58 -7.03 25.49
N LEU A 9 10.29 -7.16 25.79
CA LEU A 9 9.35 -7.99 25.01
C LEU A 9 8.65 -7.26 23.87
N ILE A 10 8.93 -5.97 23.64
CA ILE A 10 8.28 -5.17 22.56
C ILE A 10 9.16 -5.07 21.30
N PHE A 11 10.43 -5.49 21.35
CA PHE A 11 11.34 -5.47 20.18
C PHE A 11 11.54 -6.84 19.52
N GLY A 12 10.67 -7.80 19.82
CA GLY A 12 10.87 -9.22 19.53
C GLY A 12 9.99 -9.84 18.45
N PHE A 13 9.56 -9.10 17.42
CA PHE A 13 8.92 -9.73 16.26
C PHE A 13 9.49 -9.23 14.93
N ASN A 14 10.24 -10.14 14.32
CA ASN A 14 10.46 -10.30 12.89
C ASN A 14 11.34 -9.26 12.22
N THR A 15 12.63 -9.50 12.34
CA THR A 15 13.52 -9.49 11.18
C THR A 15 12.82 -10.12 9.97
N SER A 16 12.22 -9.32 9.10
CA SER A 16 11.87 -9.73 7.74
C SER A 16 13.15 -9.72 6.88
N ALA A 17 14.16 -10.46 7.32
CA ALA A 17 15.27 -10.87 6.47
C ALA A 17 14.69 -11.94 5.54
N ASN A 18 14.55 -11.59 4.26
CA ASN A 18 13.81 -12.29 3.18
C ASN A 18 12.37 -11.81 2.92
N SER A 19 12.12 -10.51 3.04
CA SER A 19 11.21 -9.90 2.04
C SER A 19 11.90 -10.03 0.68
N GLU A 20 11.55 -11.07 -0.08
CA GLU A 20 11.77 -11.12 -1.52
C GLU A 20 11.60 -9.70 -2.07
N GLN A 21 12.62 -9.16 -2.74
CA GLN A 21 12.61 -7.75 -3.13
C GLN A 21 11.46 -7.57 -4.12
N TYR A 22 10.30 -7.15 -3.59
CA TYR A 22 9.05 -7.04 -4.34
C TYR A 22 9.37 -6.30 -5.63
N LYS A 23 9.19 -6.98 -6.79
CA LYS A 23 9.54 -6.45 -8.11
C LYS A 23 9.07 -5.00 -8.20
N ARG A 24 10.02 -4.07 -8.30
CA ARG A 24 9.89 -2.62 -8.06
C ARG A 24 8.47 -2.09 -8.33
N HIS A 25 7.64 -2.07 -7.30
CA HIS A 25 6.43 -1.28 -7.30
C HIS A 25 6.87 0.17 -7.23
N LYS A 26 6.43 1.00 -8.17
CA LYS A 26 6.53 2.45 -7.98
C LYS A 26 5.48 2.81 -6.94
N TYR A 27 5.93 3.37 -5.83
CA TYR A 27 5.06 3.94 -4.84
C TYR A 27 5.46 5.39 -4.59
N THR A 28 4.47 6.23 -4.38
CA THR A 28 4.65 7.62 -3.99
C THR A 28 3.94 7.81 -2.67
N CYS A 29 4.70 8.13 -1.62
CA CYS A 29 4.19 8.50 -0.31
C CYS A 29 4.33 10.03 -0.19
N PRO A 30 3.30 10.82 -0.54
CA PRO A 30 3.42 12.26 -0.69
C PRO A 30 3.73 12.95 0.65
N GLU A 31 3.22 12.40 1.75
CA GLU A 31 3.43 12.92 3.09
C GLU A 31 4.86 12.71 3.58
N SER A 32 5.45 11.57 3.24
CA SER A 32 6.80 11.20 3.66
C SER A 32 7.91 11.84 2.82
N GLN A 33 7.58 12.52 1.71
CA GLN A 33 8.50 13.23 0.79
C GLN A 33 9.85 12.53 0.56
N GLY A 34 9.83 11.19 0.47
CA GLY A 34 11.03 10.37 0.56
C GLY A 34 10.67 8.88 0.63
N GLU A 35 11.28 8.14 1.55
CA GLU A 35 10.92 6.74 1.78
C GLU A 35 9.60 6.61 2.53
N CYS A 36 8.70 5.76 2.04
CA CYS A 36 7.47 5.42 2.77
C CYS A 36 7.80 4.85 4.15
N THR A 37 7.07 5.31 5.16
CA THR A 37 7.04 4.77 6.52
C THR A 37 6.60 3.31 6.54
N GLU A 38 6.86 2.60 7.63
CA GLU A 38 6.44 1.20 7.79
C GLU A 38 4.91 1.03 7.63
N GLY A 39 4.12 1.95 8.20
CA GLY A 39 2.66 1.91 8.06
C GLY A 39 2.18 2.13 6.63
N GLU A 40 2.82 3.03 5.88
CA GLU A 40 2.51 3.21 4.45
C GLU A 40 2.88 1.97 3.63
N ARG A 41 4.04 1.35 3.91
CA ARG A 41 4.44 0.09 3.26
C ARG A 41 3.49 -1.05 3.59
N ALA A 42 3.02 -1.14 4.84
CA ALA A 42 2.02 -2.12 5.27
C ALA A 42 0.70 -1.92 4.52
N ALA A 43 0.27 -0.67 4.34
CA ALA A 43 -0.95 -0.36 3.58
C ALA A 43 -0.84 -0.76 2.10
N ILE A 44 0.30 -0.47 1.46
CA ILE A 44 0.57 -0.92 0.08
C ILE A 44 0.54 -2.45 0.00
N LYS A 45 1.22 -3.13 0.93
CA LYS A 45 1.28 -4.59 0.97
C LYS A 45 -0.13 -5.18 1.06
N LEU A 46 -0.97 -4.67 1.95
CA LEU A 46 -2.33 -5.18 2.12
C LEU A 46 -3.19 -5.00 0.87
N VAL A 47 -3.04 -3.86 0.18
CA VAL A 47 -3.70 -3.63 -1.12
C VAL A 47 -3.19 -4.59 -2.17
N ASN A 48 -1.87 -4.77 -2.25
CA ASN A 48 -1.27 -5.66 -3.22
C ASN A 48 -1.73 -7.10 -2.99
N ASP A 49 -1.64 -7.61 -1.76
CA ASP A 49 -2.04 -8.98 -1.41
C ASP A 49 -3.49 -9.29 -1.82
N LYS A 50 -4.41 -8.31 -1.71
CA LYS A 50 -5.82 -8.51 -2.03
C LYS A 50 -6.19 -8.21 -3.49
N TYR A 51 -5.59 -7.18 -4.09
CA TYR A 51 -6.01 -6.66 -5.40
C TYR A 51 -4.99 -6.91 -6.52
N TRP A 52 -3.82 -7.50 -6.23
CA TRP A 52 -2.74 -7.74 -7.19
C TRP A 52 -3.24 -8.32 -8.51
N LYS A 53 -3.95 -9.45 -8.47
CA LYS A 53 -4.41 -10.11 -9.70
C LYS A 53 -5.26 -9.19 -10.56
N ILE A 54 -6.21 -8.47 -9.95
CA ILE A 54 -7.10 -7.55 -10.65
C ILE A 54 -6.29 -6.37 -11.22
N LEU A 55 -5.42 -5.76 -10.44
CA LEU A 55 -4.60 -4.63 -10.86
C LEU A 55 -3.61 -5.01 -11.98
N SER A 56 -2.95 -6.16 -11.85
CA SER A 56 -2.03 -6.71 -12.85
C SER A 56 -2.74 -7.08 -14.15
N ASP A 57 -3.91 -7.71 -14.07
CA ASP A 57 -4.68 -8.11 -15.26
C ASP A 57 -5.11 -6.90 -16.09
N LYS A 58 -5.37 -5.76 -15.45
CA LYS A 58 -5.74 -4.51 -16.14
C LYS A 58 -4.58 -3.84 -16.87
N ILE A 59 -3.35 -3.96 -16.34
CA ILE A 59 -2.17 -3.36 -16.96
C ILE A 59 -1.34 -4.34 -17.80
N LYS A 60 -1.75 -5.60 -17.90
CA LYS A 60 -0.94 -6.65 -18.55
C LYS A 60 -0.53 -6.32 -20.00
N ASP A 61 -1.36 -5.55 -20.70
CA ASP A 61 -1.15 -5.14 -22.10
C ASP A 61 -0.58 -3.71 -22.21
N ASN A 62 -0.26 -3.07 -21.07
CA ASN A 62 0.32 -1.73 -21.04
C ASN A 62 1.79 -1.77 -21.50
N LYS A 63 2.09 -1.00 -22.54
CA LYS A 63 3.45 -0.94 -23.13
C LYS A 63 4.45 -0.14 -22.28
N PHE A 64 3.98 0.73 -21.39
CA PHE A 64 4.80 1.66 -20.63
C PHE A 64 5.11 1.16 -19.21
N TYR A 65 4.17 0.46 -18.57
CA TYR A 65 4.30 0.02 -17.19
C TYR A 65 3.94 -1.45 -17.03
N LYS A 66 4.81 -2.18 -16.31
CA LYS A 66 4.65 -3.62 -16.04
C LYS A 66 4.06 -3.92 -14.65
N TYR A 67 3.88 -2.89 -13.83
CA TYR A 67 3.41 -2.98 -12.44
C TYR A 67 2.50 -1.80 -12.11
N PRO A 68 1.49 -1.97 -11.23
CA PRO A 68 0.66 -0.87 -10.78
C PRO A 68 1.51 0.13 -9.98
N TRP A 69 1.16 1.42 -10.09
CA TRP A 69 1.76 2.46 -9.27
C TRP A 69 0.81 2.79 -8.12
N TYR A 70 1.34 2.78 -6.89
CA TYR A 70 0.59 3.13 -5.69
C TYR A 70 0.88 4.55 -5.18
N TRP A 71 -0.14 5.29 -4.78
CA TRP A 71 -0.03 6.48 -3.95
C TRP A 71 -0.63 6.19 -2.60
N VAL A 72 0.05 6.53 -1.52
CA VAL A 72 -0.44 6.29 -0.16
C VAL A 72 -0.64 7.61 0.54
N TYR A 73 -1.82 7.80 1.09
CA TYR A 73 -2.22 8.97 1.86
C TYR A 73 -2.59 8.52 3.26
N LYS A 74 -2.08 9.22 4.28
CA LYS A 74 -2.46 8.96 5.66
C LYS A 74 -3.83 9.58 5.90
N GLU A 75 -4.72 8.79 6.48
CA GLU A 75 -6.00 9.30 6.97
C GLU A 75 -5.90 9.58 8.47
N LYS A 76 -6.92 10.26 9.03
CA LYS A 76 -6.98 10.48 10.47
C LYS A 76 -6.95 9.14 11.24
N GLY A 77 -6.03 9.04 12.19
CA GLY A 77 -5.85 7.86 13.05
C GLY A 77 -4.55 7.10 12.78
N GLU A 78 -4.18 6.19 13.68
CA GLU A 78 -2.88 5.51 13.63
C GLU A 78 -2.78 4.45 12.53
N CYS A 79 -3.89 3.82 12.14
CA CYS A 79 -3.91 2.69 11.21
C CYS A 79 -4.68 2.90 9.91
N LYS A 80 -5.26 4.09 9.70
CA LYS A 80 -6.09 4.37 8.52
C LYS A 80 -5.26 5.02 7.42
N TYR A 81 -5.43 4.52 6.19
CA TYR A 81 -4.77 5.01 4.99
C TYR A 81 -5.73 4.95 3.81
N THR A 82 -5.49 5.79 2.82
CA THR A 82 -6.06 5.68 1.49
C THR A 82 -4.93 5.33 0.52
N VAL A 83 -5.08 4.24 -0.22
CA VAL A 83 -4.15 3.83 -1.27
C VAL A 83 -4.82 4.00 -2.63
N ALA A 84 -4.20 4.80 -3.48
CA ALA A 84 -4.60 4.96 -4.87
C ALA A 84 -3.72 4.06 -5.74
N ALA A 85 -4.32 3.13 -6.49
CA ALA A 85 -3.61 2.27 -7.43
C ALA A 85 -3.93 2.74 -8.86
N LYS A 86 -2.91 3.15 -9.61
CA LYS A 86 -3.06 3.64 -10.99
C LYS A 86 -2.49 2.65 -11.99
N GLU A 87 -3.27 2.45 -13.05
CA GLU A 87 -2.86 1.89 -14.33
C GLU A 87 -2.21 3.03 -15.12
N ASP A 88 -0.92 3.33 -14.94
CA ASP A 88 -0.39 4.57 -15.52
C ASP A 88 -0.41 4.51 -17.07
N MET A 89 -1.25 5.32 -17.70
CA MET A 89 -1.32 5.55 -19.15
C MET A 89 -0.60 6.87 -19.48
N PRO A 90 -0.06 7.04 -20.70
CA PRO A 90 0.69 8.24 -21.09
C PRO A 90 -0.13 9.55 -21.02
N THR A 91 -1.46 9.46 -21.05
CA THR A 91 -2.36 10.59 -20.81
C THR A 91 -2.77 10.58 -19.34
N HIS A 92 -2.55 11.67 -18.61
CA HIS A 92 -2.79 11.81 -17.16
C HIS A 92 -4.22 11.43 -16.66
N THR A 93 -5.16 11.19 -17.57
CA THR A 93 -6.46 10.55 -17.34
C THR A 93 -6.34 9.03 -17.31
N ALA A 94 -5.96 8.45 -16.18
CA ALA A 94 -6.11 7.01 -15.97
C ALA A 94 -7.06 6.74 -14.80
N ASN A 95 -7.86 5.67 -14.95
CA ASN A 95 -8.70 5.15 -13.89
C ASN A 95 -7.82 4.82 -12.69
N MET A 96 -8.12 5.45 -11.56
CA MET A 96 -7.39 5.28 -10.31
C MET A 96 -8.32 4.56 -9.35
N GLU A 97 -7.94 3.35 -8.93
CA GLU A 97 -8.67 2.62 -7.91
C GLU A 97 -8.28 3.22 -6.55
N TRP A 98 -9.25 3.82 -5.86
CA TRP A 98 -9.03 4.36 -4.52
C TRP A 98 -9.49 3.33 -3.50
N ILE A 99 -8.62 2.98 -2.57
CA ILE A 99 -8.85 1.91 -1.61
C ILE A 99 -8.62 2.44 -0.20
N ASP A 100 -9.66 2.37 0.63
CA ASP A 100 -9.50 2.52 2.07
C ASP A 100 -8.77 1.32 2.62
N VAL A 101 -7.85 1.58 3.54
CA VAL A 101 -7.03 0.58 4.19
C VAL A 101 -7.03 0.85 5.69
N ASP A 102 -7.36 -0.19 6.46
CA ASP A 102 -7.05 -0.26 7.88
C ASP A 102 -6.01 -1.35 8.10
N ILE A 103 -4.79 -0.95 8.48
CA ILE A 103 -3.72 -1.90 8.74
C ILE A 103 -3.84 -2.58 10.12
N CYS A 104 -4.54 -1.99 11.08
CA CYS A 104 -4.77 -2.58 12.40
C CYS A 104 -5.82 -3.72 12.30
N GLU A 105 -6.87 -3.49 11.52
CA GLU A 105 -7.93 -4.47 11.29
C GLU A 105 -7.65 -5.39 10.08
N GLU A 106 -6.54 -5.13 9.36
CA GLU A 106 -6.20 -5.80 8.10
C GLU A 106 -7.33 -5.77 7.05
N THR A 107 -8.13 -4.70 7.05
CA THR A 107 -9.27 -4.56 6.14
C THR A 107 -8.97 -3.58 5.00
N THR A 108 -9.65 -3.80 3.87
CA THR A 108 -9.63 -2.86 2.76
C THR A 108 -11.00 -2.74 2.12
N LYS A 109 -11.35 -1.52 1.67
CA LYS A 109 -12.61 -1.22 1.00
C LYS A 109 -12.34 -0.39 -0.25
N LEU A 110 -12.79 -0.87 -1.40
CA LEU A 110 -12.70 -0.14 -2.66
C LEU A 110 -13.70 1.04 -2.64
N LYS A 111 -13.19 2.27 -2.75
CA LYS A 111 -13.98 3.52 -2.78
C LYS A 111 -14.43 3.87 -4.20
N TYR A 112 -13.56 3.70 -5.18
CA TYR A 112 -13.79 4.19 -6.54
C TYR A 112 -13.26 3.21 -7.57
N ARG A 113 -14.10 2.93 -8.58
CA ARG A 113 -13.75 2.11 -9.73
C ARG A 113 -14.20 2.85 -10.99
N ASP A 114 -13.29 3.07 -11.94
CA ASP A 114 -13.59 3.56 -13.28
C ASP A 114 -14.47 4.84 -13.36
N GLY A 115 -14.12 5.91 -12.64
CA GLY A 115 -14.74 7.21 -12.92
C GLY A 115 -15.98 7.56 -12.08
N ARG A 116 -16.55 6.63 -11.30
CA ARG A 116 -17.86 6.83 -10.63
C ARG A 116 -17.82 6.42 -9.15
N TYR A 117 -18.29 7.31 -8.26
CA TYR A 117 -18.53 7.00 -6.84
C TYR A 117 -19.56 5.86 -6.74
N ARG A 118 -19.27 4.86 -5.91
CA ARG A 118 -20.22 3.82 -5.49
C ARG A 118 -20.80 4.15 -4.11
#